data_AF-A0A7M5X2B8-F1
#
_entry.id   AF-A0A7M5X2B8-F1
#
_cell.length_a   1.000
_cell.length_b   1.000
_cell.length_c   1.000
_cell.angle_alpha   90.00
_cell.angle_beta   90.00
_cell.angle_gamma   90.00
#
_symmetry.space_group_name_H-M   'P 1'
#
loop_
_entity.id
_entity.type
_entity.pdbx_description
1 polymer ?
#
loop_
_entity_poly.entity_id
_entity_poly.type
_entity_poly.pdbx_seq_one_letter_code
_entity_poly.pdbx_strand_id
1 'polypeptide(L)'
;FRAVLQIHKNQFVRAQSCIDNARDMLDTELTAMVGESYNRAYNAMVNVQMLSELEEVIQYKLVSERRKAIKSAWWNRLQGCQANVEEWHRILQVHSLVLTPQEDMKTWLKYASLCRKSGQLGLSQQTLVTLLEADPYLNQDKPIPSTYPMVTFAFMKHMWKSGQRQEAFKHLQYFVRTTLLPQVLPLGDLDDESEKKRNETISLLAKCHMKLGEWMTITEGVKGVNSNTIPHILQYHATATKYADKSYKV
;
A
#
# COMPACT_ATOMS: atom_id res chain seq x y z
N PHE A 1 -5.91 -20.35 14.71
CA PHE A 1 -4.48 -20.73 14.90
C PHE A 1 -4.13 -22.15 14.46
N ARG A 2 -4.85 -23.20 14.91
CA ARG A 2 -4.53 -24.59 14.49
C ARG A 2 -4.52 -24.78 12.97
N ALA A 3 -5.51 -24.23 12.26
CA ALA A 3 -5.56 -24.25 10.79
C ALA A 3 -4.30 -23.65 10.16
N VAL A 4 -3.87 -22.46 10.61
CA VAL A 4 -2.65 -21.77 10.13
C VAL A 4 -1.41 -22.65 10.28
N LEU A 5 -1.23 -23.28 11.44
CA LEU A 5 -0.10 -24.19 11.68
C LEU A 5 -0.11 -25.39 10.73
N GLN A 6 -1.30 -25.94 10.43
CA GLN A 6 -1.42 -27.06 9.49
C GLN A 6 -1.15 -26.64 8.04
N ILE A 7 -1.56 -25.44 7.64
CA ILE A 7 -1.24 -24.87 6.32
C ILE A 7 0.28 -24.67 6.17
N HIS A 8 0.95 -24.24 7.24
CA HIS A 8 2.42 -24.11 7.24
C HIS A 8 3.10 -25.48 7.10
N LYS A 9 2.55 -26.52 7.74
CA LYS A 9 3.01 -27.91 7.62
C LYS A 9 2.54 -28.62 6.33
N ASN A 10 1.85 -27.92 5.43
CA ASN A 10 1.24 -28.47 4.22
C ASN A 10 0.26 -29.64 4.47
N GLN A 11 -0.35 -29.72 5.67
CA GLN A 11 -1.37 -30.71 6.03
C GLN A 11 -2.77 -30.18 5.69
N PHE A 12 -3.08 -30.09 4.39
CA PHE A 12 -4.27 -29.37 3.92
C PHE A 12 -5.60 -29.97 4.37
N VAL A 13 -5.73 -31.30 4.42
CA VAL A 13 -6.96 -31.96 4.90
C VAL A 13 -7.26 -31.60 6.36
N ARG A 14 -6.22 -31.65 7.22
CA ARG A 14 -6.36 -31.26 8.63
C ARG A 14 -6.59 -29.77 8.81
N ALA A 15 -5.98 -28.95 7.95
CA ALA A 15 -6.25 -27.52 7.93
C ALA A 15 -7.72 -27.26 7.61
N GLN A 16 -8.28 -27.93 6.59
CA GLN A 16 -9.68 -27.82 6.21
C GLN A 16 -10.61 -28.20 7.36
N SER A 17 -10.41 -29.36 7.99
CA SER A 17 -11.23 -29.74 9.15
C SER A 17 -11.14 -28.74 10.31
N CYS A 18 -9.97 -28.10 10.51
CA CYS A 18 -9.84 -27.05 11.52
C CYS A 18 -10.58 -25.76 11.14
N ILE A 19 -10.69 -25.44 9.83
CA ILE A 19 -11.44 -24.29 9.33
C ILE A 19 -12.94 -24.55 9.49
N ASP A 20 -13.41 -25.74 9.09
CA ASP A 20 -14.82 -26.14 9.19
C ASP A 20 -15.29 -26.10 10.65
N ASN A 21 -14.53 -26.71 11.57
CA ASN A 21 -14.85 -26.64 13.00
C ASN A 21 -14.87 -25.20 13.55
N ALA A 22 -14.02 -24.32 13.01
CA ALA A 22 -14.01 -22.92 13.43
C ALA A 22 -15.23 -22.15 12.89
N ARG A 23 -15.76 -22.52 11.73
CA ARG A 23 -17.01 -21.97 11.19
C ARG A 23 -18.20 -22.38 12.03
N ASP A 24 -18.32 -23.65 12.41
CA ASP A 24 -19.42 -24.13 13.24
C ASP A 24 -19.53 -23.36 14.57
N MET A 25 -18.38 -23.07 15.19
CA MET A 25 -18.32 -22.23 16.39
C MET A 25 -18.74 -20.79 16.12
N LEU A 26 -18.24 -20.21 15.01
CA LEU A 26 -18.49 -18.81 14.65
C LEU A 26 -19.94 -18.59 14.21
N ASP A 27 -20.60 -19.57 13.60
CA ASP A 27 -22.00 -19.51 13.18
C ASP A 27 -22.93 -19.33 14.39
N THR A 28 -22.61 -20.00 15.50
CA THR A 28 -23.35 -19.86 16.76
C THR A 28 -23.22 -18.43 17.31
N GLU A 29 -21.99 -17.88 17.30
CA GLU A 29 -21.72 -16.50 17.75
C GLU A 29 -22.39 -15.46 16.83
N LEU A 30 -22.29 -15.65 15.51
CA LEU A 30 -22.83 -14.74 14.51
C LEU A 30 -24.36 -14.70 14.58
N THR A 31 -25.02 -15.85 14.70
CA THR A 31 -26.48 -15.95 14.83
C THR A 31 -26.99 -15.17 16.04
N ALA A 32 -26.26 -15.19 17.15
CA ALA A 32 -26.61 -14.44 18.36
C ALA A 32 -26.45 -12.92 18.19
N MET A 33 -25.46 -12.46 17.41
CA MET A 33 -25.11 -11.03 17.31
C MET A 33 -25.77 -10.29 16.14
N VAL A 34 -26.07 -10.96 15.03
CA VAL A 34 -26.63 -10.33 13.81
C VAL A 34 -28.00 -9.71 14.05
N GLY A 35 -28.78 -10.25 15.00
CA GLY A 35 -30.07 -9.70 15.38
C GLY A 35 -30.01 -8.37 16.14
N GLU A 36 -28.85 -7.99 16.69
CA GLU A 36 -28.74 -6.80 17.55
C GLU A 36 -28.19 -5.58 16.82
N SER A 37 -27.06 -5.71 16.12
CA SER A 37 -26.54 -4.66 15.23
C SER A 37 -25.40 -5.15 14.34
N TYR A 38 -25.26 -4.56 13.15
CA TYR A 38 -24.16 -4.84 12.24
C TYR A 38 -22.78 -4.56 12.86
N ASN A 39 -22.64 -3.45 13.61
CA ASN A 39 -21.37 -3.08 14.23
C ASN A 39 -20.88 -4.12 15.24
N ARG A 40 -21.79 -4.78 15.97
CA ARG A 40 -21.44 -5.84 16.92
C ARG A 40 -21.05 -7.14 16.18
N ALA A 41 -21.74 -7.44 15.08
CA ALA A 41 -21.45 -8.61 14.25
C ALA A 41 -20.21 -8.43 13.35
N TYR A 42 -19.72 -7.21 13.13
CA TYR A 42 -18.68 -6.93 12.17
C TYR A 42 -17.35 -7.66 12.46
N ASN A 43 -16.94 -7.74 13.73
CA ASN A 43 -15.75 -8.54 14.11
C ASN A 43 -15.90 -10.02 13.76
N ALA A 44 -17.11 -10.59 13.93
CA ALA A 44 -17.40 -11.96 13.52
C ALA A 44 -17.38 -12.09 11.99
N MET A 45 -17.89 -11.10 11.25
CA MET A 45 -17.80 -11.08 9.78
C MET A 45 -16.35 -11.06 9.27
N VAL A 46 -15.46 -10.30 9.92
CA VAL A 46 -14.03 -10.32 9.60
C VAL A 46 -13.44 -11.70 9.86
N ASN A 47 -13.82 -12.38 10.94
CA ASN A 47 -13.40 -13.76 11.20
C ASN A 47 -13.90 -14.73 10.12
N VAL A 48 -15.16 -14.60 9.67
CA VAL A 48 -15.71 -15.41 8.56
C VAL A 48 -14.88 -15.20 7.30
N GLN A 49 -14.57 -13.94 6.96
CA GLN A 49 -13.74 -13.62 5.81
C GLN A 49 -12.34 -14.25 5.92
N MET A 50 -11.70 -14.15 7.09
CA MET A 50 -10.38 -14.76 7.32
C MET A 50 -10.41 -16.30 7.17
N LEU A 51 -11.49 -16.97 7.58
CA LEU A 51 -11.65 -18.41 7.39
C LEU A 51 -11.75 -18.77 5.91
N SER A 52 -12.54 -18.01 5.15
CA SER A 52 -12.61 -18.17 3.68
C SER A 52 -11.29 -17.86 2.99
N GLU A 53 -10.54 -16.86 3.46
CA GLU A 53 -9.20 -16.56 2.95
C GLU A 53 -8.19 -17.67 3.26
N LEU A 54 -8.30 -18.35 4.41
CA LEU A 54 -7.46 -19.51 4.72
C LEU A 54 -7.69 -20.69 3.76
N GLU A 55 -8.92 -20.91 3.31
CA GLU A 55 -9.20 -21.91 2.28
C GLU A 55 -8.59 -21.51 0.94
N GLU A 56 -8.70 -20.23 0.58
CA GLU A 56 -8.09 -19.71 -0.62
C GLU A 56 -6.55 -19.76 -0.56
N VAL A 57 -5.94 -19.65 0.63
CA VAL A 57 -4.50 -19.91 0.84
C VAL A 57 -4.16 -21.37 0.51
N ILE A 58 -5.00 -22.33 0.91
CA ILE A 58 -4.84 -23.76 0.53
C ILE A 58 -4.93 -23.89 -1.00
N GLN A 59 -5.95 -23.29 -1.61
CA GLN A 59 -6.12 -23.31 -3.07
C GLN A 59 -4.96 -22.65 -3.82
N TYR A 60 -4.41 -21.55 -3.28
CA TYR A 60 -3.27 -20.83 -3.85
C TYR A 60 -2.01 -21.71 -3.90
N LYS A 61 -1.80 -22.54 -2.86
CA LYS A 61 -0.69 -23.50 -2.80
C LYS A 61 -0.88 -24.66 -3.78
N LEU A 62 -2.11 -25.12 -3.99
CA LEU A 62 -2.42 -26.31 -4.78
C LEU A 62 -2.65 -26.05 -6.28
N VAL A 63 -3.20 -24.88 -6.66
CA VAL A 63 -3.68 -24.60 -8.02
C VAL A 63 -3.11 -23.28 -8.53
N SER A 64 -2.10 -23.36 -9.40
CA SER A 64 -1.40 -22.20 -9.98
C SER A 64 -2.31 -21.27 -10.76
N GLU A 65 -3.27 -21.81 -11.48
CA GLU A 65 -4.15 -21.10 -12.40
C GLU A 65 -5.09 -20.15 -11.65
N ARG A 66 -5.42 -20.48 -10.38
CA ARG A 66 -6.32 -19.68 -9.55
C ARG A 66 -5.62 -18.53 -8.84
N ARG A 67 -4.28 -18.49 -8.81
CA ARG A 67 -3.51 -17.49 -8.06
C ARG A 67 -3.86 -16.05 -8.42
N LYS A 68 -4.00 -15.74 -9.71
CA LYS A 68 -4.36 -14.40 -10.18
C LYS A 68 -5.78 -14.01 -9.77
N ALA A 69 -6.72 -14.94 -9.87
CA ALA A 69 -8.11 -14.73 -9.45
C ALA A 69 -8.20 -14.51 -7.93
N ILE A 70 -7.49 -15.32 -7.14
CA ILE A 70 -7.44 -15.21 -5.68
C ILE A 70 -6.85 -13.86 -5.27
N LYS A 71 -5.71 -13.45 -5.83
CA LYS A 71 -5.11 -12.11 -5.56
C LYS A 71 -6.08 -10.97 -5.86
N SER A 72 -6.84 -11.07 -6.96
CA SER A 72 -7.86 -10.08 -7.31
C SER A 72 -9.01 -10.05 -6.29
N ALA A 73 -9.51 -11.22 -5.89
CA ALA A 73 -10.56 -11.35 -4.88
C ALA A 73 -10.13 -10.78 -3.53
N TRP A 74 -8.91 -11.10 -3.07
CA TRP A 74 -8.30 -10.55 -1.85
C TRP A 74 -8.26 -9.03 -1.87
N TRP A 75 -7.75 -8.45 -2.97
CA TRP A 75 -7.70 -7.00 -3.12
C TRP A 75 -9.10 -6.37 -3.06
N ASN A 76 -10.07 -6.92 -3.80
CA ASN A 76 -11.43 -6.37 -3.85
C ASN A 76 -12.14 -6.44 -2.49
N ARG A 77 -12.04 -7.57 -1.77
CA ARG A 77 -12.66 -7.72 -0.45
C ARG A 77 -12.03 -6.79 0.58
N LEU A 78 -10.69 -6.68 0.58
CA LEU A 78 -10.00 -5.78 1.51
C LEU A 78 -10.38 -4.31 1.32
N GLN A 79 -10.66 -3.88 0.08
CA GLN A 79 -11.16 -2.52 -0.18
C GLN A 79 -12.55 -2.25 0.40
N GLY A 80 -13.37 -3.30 0.61
CA GLY A 80 -14.69 -3.21 1.24
C GLY A 80 -14.65 -3.27 2.76
N CYS A 81 -13.54 -3.71 3.36
CA CYS A 81 -13.37 -3.72 4.82
C CYS A 81 -13.30 -2.30 5.40
N GLN A 82 -13.73 -2.15 6.65
CA GLN A 82 -13.56 -0.90 7.39
C GLN A 82 -12.08 -0.52 7.45
N ALA A 83 -11.82 0.80 7.53
CA ALA A 83 -10.47 1.34 7.59
C ALA A 83 -9.86 1.20 9.01
N ASN A 84 -9.74 -0.04 9.49
CA ASN A 84 -9.17 -0.39 10.78
C ASN A 84 -7.80 -1.06 10.62
N VAL A 85 -6.79 -0.53 11.30
CA VAL A 85 -5.39 -1.04 11.21
C VAL A 85 -5.28 -2.47 11.71
N GLU A 86 -5.97 -2.83 12.78
CA GLU A 86 -5.82 -4.15 13.41
C GLU A 86 -6.47 -5.24 12.57
N GLU A 87 -7.67 -4.99 12.04
CA GLU A 87 -8.38 -5.91 11.15
C GLU A 87 -7.63 -6.13 9.84
N TRP A 88 -7.14 -5.05 9.22
CA TRP A 88 -6.33 -5.15 8.02
C TRP A 88 -5.07 -5.96 8.29
N HIS A 89 -4.40 -5.73 9.42
CA HIS A 89 -3.21 -6.49 9.78
C HIS A 89 -3.52 -7.99 9.89
N ARG A 90 -4.60 -8.35 10.57
CA ARG A 90 -5.01 -9.75 10.75
C ARG A 90 -5.28 -10.46 9.41
N ILE A 91 -5.96 -9.79 8.48
CA ILE A 91 -6.18 -10.29 7.11
C ILE A 91 -4.85 -10.46 6.36
N LEU A 92 -3.96 -9.47 6.41
CA LEU A 92 -2.67 -9.54 5.70
C LEU A 92 -1.74 -10.62 6.25
N GLN A 93 -1.83 -10.96 7.54
CA GLN A 93 -1.12 -12.11 8.10
C GLN A 93 -1.56 -13.44 7.47
N VAL A 94 -2.83 -13.57 7.07
CA VAL A 94 -3.32 -14.75 6.34
C VAL A 94 -2.71 -14.80 4.94
N HIS A 95 -2.72 -13.68 4.21
CA HIS A 95 -2.10 -13.61 2.88
C HIS A 95 -0.59 -13.90 2.92
N SER A 96 0.08 -13.48 4.00
CA SER A 96 1.53 -13.67 4.22
C SER A 96 1.95 -15.14 4.34
N LEU A 97 1.00 -16.07 4.46
CA LEU A 97 1.28 -17.51 4.43
C LEU A 97 1.75 -18.00 3.04
N VAL A 98 1.47 -17.23 1.99
CA VAL A 98 1.79 -17.59 0.60
C VAL A 98 2.32 -16.43 -0.25
N LEU A 99 2.23 -15.18 0.23
CA LEU A 99 2.74 -14.00 -0.47
C LEU A 99 3.75 -13.26 0.38
N THR A 100 4.88 -12.93 -0.23
CA THR A 100 5.80 -11.93 0.32
C THR A 100 5.21 -10.52 0.13
N PRO A 101 5.59 -9.55 0.97
CA PRO A 101 5.17 -8.15 0.79
C PRO A 101 5.48 -7.57 -0.60
N GLN A 102 6.55 -8.03 -1.24
CA GLN A 102 7.02 -7.67 -2.56
C GLN A 102 6.14 -8.24 -3.67
N GLU A 103 5.48 -9.38 -3.45
CA GLU A 103 4.52 -9.96 -4.40
C GLU A 103 3.11 -9.32 -4.31
N ASP A 104 2.87 -8.50 -3.29
CA ASP A 104 1.59 -7.81 -3.03
C ASP A 104 1.78 -6.34 -2.58
N MET A 105 2.72 -5.64 -3.22
CA MET A 105 3.14 -4.29 -2.81
C MET A 105 1.98 -3.29 -2.76
N LYS A 106 1.03 -3.40 -3.69
CA LYS A 106 -0.15 -2.51 -3.76
C LYS A 106 -0.95 -2.56 -2.46
N THR A 107 -1.15 -3.76 -1.93
CA THR A 107 -1.92 -4.01 -0.71
C THR A 107 -1.19 -3.48 0.51
N TRP A 108 0.09 -3.80 0.65
CA TRP A 108 0.91 -3.31 1.75
C TRP A 108 1.11 -1.79 1.72
N LEU A 109 1.18 -1.16 0.55
CA LEU A 109 1.21 0.31 0.44
C LEU A 109 -0.09 0.95 0.90
N LYS A 110 -1.24 0.32 0.62
CA LYS A 110 -2.54 0.78 1.12
C LYS A 110 -2.60 0.66 2.63
N TYR A 111 -2.15 -0.45 3.20
CA TYR A 111 -2.04 -0.67 4.64
C TYR A 111 -1.09 0.34 5.32
N ALA A 112 0.11 0.56 4.77
CA ALA A 112 1.05 1.55 5.28
C ALA A 112 0.45 2.97 5.26
N SER A 113 -0.35 3.29 4.22
CA SER A 113 -1.10 4.55 4.18
C SER A 113 -2.21 4.63 5.23
N LEU A 114 -2.88 3.52 5.55
CA LEU A 114 -3.89 3.46 6.61
C LEU A 114 -3.24 3.70 7.98
N CYS A 115 -2.14 3.00 8.26
CA CYS A 115 -1.34 3.20 9.48
C CYS A 115 -0.89 4.66 9.62
N ARG A 116 -0.38 5.27 8.54
CA ARG A 116 0.04 6.68 8.54
C ARG A 116 -1.11 7.64 8.85
N LYS A 117 -2.30 7.40 8.27
CA LYS A 117 -3.47 8.27 8.44
C LYS A 117 -4.11 8.15 9.82
N SER A 118 -4.09 6.96 10.41
CA SER A 118 -4.59 6.68 11.77
C SER A 118 -3.61 7.08 12.88
N GLY A 119 -2.41 7.57 12.53
CA GLY A 119 -1.40 7.99 13.51
C GLY A 119 -0.47 6.87 13.98
N GLN A 120 -0.68 5.62 13.54
CA GLN A 120 0.19 4.48 13.81
C GLN A 120 1.47 4.53 12.96
N LEU A 121 2.32 5.53 13.23
CA LEU A 121 3.53 5.79 12.42
C LEU A 121 4.54 4.65 12.52
N GLY A 122 4.73 4.02 13.68
CA GLY A 122 5.66 2.89 13.83
C GLY A 122 5.34 1.73 12.87
N LEU A 123 4.06 1.33 12.79
CA LEU A 123 3.60 0.28 11.87
C LEU A 123 3.75 0.70 10.40
N SER A 124 3.48 1.97 10.09
CA SER A 124 3.67 2.52 8.75
C SER A 124 5.14 2.44 8.31
N GLN A 125 6.07 2.83 9.20
CA GLN A 125 7.51 2.75 8.94
C GLN A 125 7.95 1.31 8.73
N GLN A 126 7.63 0.41 9.67
CA GLN A 126 7.99 -1.01 9.57
C GLN A 126 7.53 -1.62 8.25
N THR A 127 6.26 -1.39 7.87
CA THR A 127 5.72 -1.88 6.59
C THR A 127 6.51 -1.35 5.39
N LEU A 128 6.86 -0.07 5.39
CA LEU A 128 7.57 0.55 4.27
C LEU A 128 9.04 0.12 4.19
N VAL A 129 9.71 -0.08 5.33
CA VAL A 129 11.07 -0.64 5.39
C VAL A 129 11.07 -2.08 4.85
N THR A 130 10.10 -2.90 5.25
CA THR A 130 9.94 -4.26 4.70
C THR A 130 9.75 -4.24 3.18
N LEU A 131 8.95 -3.30 2.66
CA LEU A 131 8.75 -3.16 1.21
C LEU A 131 9.96 -2.58 0.46
N LEU A 132 10.79 -1.78 1.11
CA LEU A 132 12.01 -1.20 0.53
C LEU A 132 13.20 -2.15 0.59
N GLU A 133 13.13 -3.19 1.43
CA GLU A 133 14.24 -4.11 1.74
C GLU A 133 15.48 -3.39 2.30
N ALA A 134 15.29 -2.19 2.81
CA ALA A 134 16.32 -1.33 3.35
C ALA A 134 15.68 -0.37 4.36
N ASP A 135 16.43 -0.02 5.40
CA ASP A 135 16.03 1.02 6.35
C ASP A 135 16.75 2.34 6.04
N PRO A 136 16.06 3.34 5.45
CA PRO A 136 16.66 4.64 5.17
C PRO A 136 16.98 5.44 6.44
N TYR A 137 16.40 5.11 7.60
CA TYR A 137 16.72 5.81 8.86
C TYR A 137 18.07 5.39 9.43
N LEU A 138 18.54 4.18 9.12
CA LEU A 138 19.86 3.68 9.52
C LEU A 138 20.99 4.21 8.61
N ASN A 139 20.66 4.65 7.39
CA ASN A 139 21.64 5.09 6.38
C ASN A 139 21.26 6.47 5.82
N GLN A 140 21.25 7.49 6.68
CA GLN A 140 20.80 8.85 6.30
C GLN A 140 21.70 9.51 5.23
N ASP A 141 22.96 9.07 5.12
CA ASP A 141 23.91 9.58 4.13
C ASP A 141 23.65 9.07 2.71
N LYS A 142 22.86 8.00 2.56
CA LYS A 142 22.56 7.39 1.26
C LYS A 142 21.19 7.85 0.75
N PRO A 143 21.02 8.01 -0.58
CA PRO A 143 19.70 8.27 -1.14
C PRO A 143 18.77 7.08 -0.84
N ILE A 144 17.49 7.38 -0.60
CA ILE A 144 16.45 6.36 -0.41
C ILE A 144 16.42 5.46 -1.66
N PRO A 145 16.46 4.12 -1.51
CA PRO A 145 16.42 3.20 -2.64
C PRO A 145 15.23 3.46 -3.53
N SER A 146 15.47 3.59 -4.84
CA SER A 146 14.45 3.91 -5.83
C SER A 146 14.03 2.71 -6.68
N THR A 147 14.40 1.49 -6.28
CA THR A 147 14.03 0.22 -6.96
C THR A 147 12.53 0.11 -7.17
N TYR A 148 11.77 0.57 -6.18
CA TYR A 148 10.32 0.59 -6.18
C TYR A 148 9.80 2.02 -6.03
N PRO A 149 9.58 2.77 -7.12
CA PRO A 149 9.24 4.19 -7.08
C PRO A 149 8.01 4.53 -6.23
N MET A 150 6.98 3.68 -6.29
CA MET A 150 5.75 3.85 -5.51
C MET A 150 5.96 3.71 -3.99
N VAL A 151 6.84 2.79 -3.58
CA VAL A 151 7.21 2.59 -2.18
C VAL A 151 8.08 3.74 -1.70
N THR A 152 9.05 4.15 -2.51
CA THR A 152 9.93 5.29 -2.25
C THR A 152 9.13 6.57 -1.98
N PHE A 153 8.15 6.86 -2.84
CA PHE A 153 7.23 7.98 -2.65
C PHE A 153 6.34 7.82 -1.40
N ALA A 154 5.88 6.61 -1.09
CA ALA A 154 5.11 6.36 0.12
C ALA A 154 5.94 6.59 1.40
N PHE A 155 7.22 6.22 1.38
CA PHE A 155 8.19 6.49 2.44
C PHE A 155 8.45 7.98 2.64
N MET A 156 8.64 8.76 1.56
CA MET A 156 8.78 10.22 1.68
C MET A 156 7.54 10.87 2.31
N LYS A 157 6.33 10.41 1.94
CA LYS A 157 5.08 10.88 2.59
C LYS A 157 4.99 10.47 4.05
N HIS A 158 5.56 9.33 4.43
CA HIS A 158 5.68 8.90 5.81
C HIS A 158 6.63 9.83 6.58
N MET A 159 7.84 10.05 6.07
CA MET A 159 8.85 10.94 6.62
C MET A 159 8.32 12.37 6.83
N TRP A 160 7.53 12.89 5.88
CA TRP A 160 6.85 14.18 6.05
C TRP A 160 5.89 14.20 7.24
N LYS A 161 5.09 13.13 7.40
CA LYS A 161 4.10 13.04 8.48
C LYS A 161 4.76 12.79 9.85
N SER A 162 5.92 12.13 9.90
CA SER A 162 6.68 11.92 11.14
C SER A 162 7.45 13.15 11.62
N GLY A 163 7.45 14.24 10.85
CA GLY A 163 7.99 15.55 11.27
C GLY A 163 9.27 15.97 10.54
N GLN A 164 9.93 15.06 9.83
CA GLN A 164 11.15 15.32 9.05
C GLN A 164 10.80 15.97 7.69
N ARG A 165 10.14 17.13 7.75
CA ARG A 165 9.53 17.78 6.57
C ARG A 165 10.57 18.30 5.58
N GLN A 166 11.67 18.88 6.07
CA GLN A 166 12.70 19.45 5.21
C GLN A 166 13.46 18.36 4.45
N GLU A 167 13.83 17.28 5.13
CA GLU A 167 14.47 16.10 4.55
C GLU A 167 13.53 15.43 3.54
N ALA A 168 12.27 15.20 3.91
CA ALA A 168 11.27 14.62 3.01
C ALA A 168 11.11 15.44 1.73
N PHE A 169 11.09 16.77 1.83
CA PHE A 169 11.00 17.66 0.68
C PHE A 169 12.25 17.55 -0.23
N LYS A 170 13.46 17.61 0.36
CA LYS A 170 14.72 17.46 -0.39
C LYS A 170 14.80 16.10 -1.10
N HIS A 171 14.43 15.02 -0.41
CA HIS A 171 14.39 13.68 -0.99
C HIS A 171 13.38 13.58 -2.14
N LEU A 172 12.20 14.20 -2.01
CA LEU A 172 11.20 14.21 -3.08
C LEU A 172 11.68 14.99 -4.30
N GLN A 173 12.32 16.14 -4.12
CA GLN A 173 12.93 16.90 -5.22
C GLN A 173 14.01 16.10 -5.94
N TYR A 174 14.90 15.46 -5.18
CA TYR A 174 15.95 14.60 -5.72
C TYR A 174 15.33 13.45 -6.53
N PHE A 175 14.40 12.72 -5.95
CA PHE A 175 13.73 11.58 -6.56
C PHE A 175 13.01 11.91 -7.87
N VAL A 176 12.30 13.04 -7.92
CA VAL A 176 11.68 13.52 -9.16
C VAL A 176 12.73 13.77 -10.23
N ARG A 177 13.82 14.46 -9.87
CA ARG A 177 14.87 14.86 -10.82
C ARG A 177 15.71 13.70 -11.34
N THR A 178 16.13 12.80 -10.44
CA THR A 178 17.13 11.76 -10.76
C THR A 178 16.51 10.43 -11.13
N THR A 179 15.29 10.14 -10.68
CA THR A 179 14.67 8.82 -10.90
C THR A 179 13.49 8.91 -11.86
N LEU A 180 12.50 9.77 -11.59
CA LEU A 180 11.25 9.77 -12.35
C LEU A 180 11.37 10.44 -13.72
N LEU A 181 12.01 11.61 -13.82
CA LEU A 181 12.14 12.32 -15.10
C LEU A 181 12.88 11.51 -16.18
N PRO A 182 14.02 10.84 -15.89
CA PRO A 182 14.71 10.01 -16.88
C PRO A 182 13.86 8.86 -17.44
N GLN A 183 12.90 8.34 -16.66
CA GLN A 183 12.03 7.23 -17.08
C GLN A 183 10.89 7.66 -18.02
N VAL A 184 10.57 8.95 -18.09
CA VAL A 184 9.49 9.49 -18.94
C VAL A 184 10.00 10.02 -20.29
N LEU A 185 11.31 10.27 -20.40
CA LEU A 185 11.96 10.88 -21.56
C LEU A 185 12.26 9.96 -22.78
N PRO A 186 12.28 8.60 -22.71
CA PRO A 186 12.56 7.78 -23.89
C PRO A 186 11.48 7.92 -24.99
N LEU A 187 11.92 8.11 -26.23
CA LEU A 187 11.12 8.39 -27.44
C LEU A 187 11.10 7.23 -28.47
N GLY A 188 11.48 6.01 -28.06
CA GLY A 188 11.43 4.83 -28.93
C GLY A 188 10.05 4.16 -28.97
N ASP A 189 9.86 3.25 -29.93
CA ASP A 189 8.72 2.33 -29.93
C ASP A 189 8.82 1.44 -28.68
N LEU A 190 7.86 1.61 -27.78
CA LEU A 190 7.75 0.83 -26.55
C LEU A 190 6.77 -0.31 -26.79
N ASP A 191 7.03 -1.46 -26.18
CA ASP A 191 6.01 -2.50 -26.05
C ASP A 191 4.89 -2.04 -25.08
N ASP A 192 3.73 -2.70 -25.17
CA ASP A 192 2.54 -2.37 -24.36
C ASP A 192 2.84 -2.32 -22.84
N GLU A 193 3.73 -3.20 -22.35
CA GLU A 193 4.12 -3.25 -20.93
C GLU A 193 5.02 -2.07 -20.53
N SER A 194 5.99 -1.67 -21.37
CA SER A 194 6.81 -0.48 -21.11
C SER A 194 5.99 0.80 -21.21
N GLU A 195 5.02 0.86 -22.12
CA GLU A 195 4.09 1.98 -22.20
C GLU A 195 3.23 2.09 -20.93
N LYS A 196 2.67 0.97 -20.45
CA LYS A 196 1.94 0.95 -19.18
C LYS A 196 2.79 1.39 -18.00
N LYS A 197 4.03 0.90 -17.89
CA LYS A 197 4.98 1.31 -16.85
C LYS A 197 5.33 2.80 -16.94
N ARG A 198 5.47 3.32 -18.15
CA ARG A 198 5.67 4.76 -18.41
C ARG A 198 4.46 5.57 -17.93
N ASN A 199 3.24 5.14 -18.23
CA ASN A 199 2.01 5.81 -17.79
C ASN A 199 1.87 5.81 -16.26
N GLU A 200 2.18 4.69 -15.61
CA GLU A 200 2.24 4.61 -14.15
C GLU A 200 3.26 5.59 -13.56
N THR A 201 4.43 5.72 -14.21
CA THR A 201 5.48 6.67 -13.83
C THR A 201 5.05 8.12 -14.03
N ILE A 202 4.35 8.44 -15.13
CA ILE A 202 3.77 9.77 -15.38
C ILE A 202 2.73 10.11 -14.31
N SER A 203 1.85 9.16 -13.98
CA SER A 203 0.85 9.31 -12.91
C SER A 203 1.52 9.56 -11.55
N LEU A 204 2.62 8.85 -11.25
CA LEU A 204 3.40 9.05 -10.04
C LEU A 204 4.08 10.43 -10.03
N LEU A 205 4.64 10.86 -11.16
CA LEU A 205 5.30 12.16 -11.32
C LEU A 205 4.31 13.32 -11.06
N ALA A 206 3.10 13.23 -11.60
CA ALA A 206 2.02 14.19 -11.30
C ALA A 206 1.73 14.28 -9.79
N LYS A 207 1.61 13.13 -9.12
CA LYS A 207 1.39 13.05 -7.66
C LYS A 207 2.56 13.63 -6.86
N CYS A 208 3.80 13.44 -7.32
CA CYS A 208 4.99 13.99 -6.69
C CYS A 208 5.02 15.52 -6.80
N HIS A 209 4.78 16.07 -7.99
CA HIS A 209 4.73 17.53 -8.19
C HIS A 209 3.60 18.19 -7.40
N MET A 210 2.42 17.55 -7.32
CA MET A 210 1.34 18.01 -6.46
C MET A 210 1.77 18.09 -4.99
N LYS A 211 2.48 17.06 -4.50
CA LYS A 211 3.01 17.05 -3.13
C LYS A 211 4.13 18.07 -2.92
N LEU A 212 5.00 18.30 -3.90
CA LEU A 212 6.02 19.36 -3.82
C LEU A 212 5.39 20.75 -3.66
N GLY A 213 4.34 21.08 -4.44
CA GLY A 213 3.63 22.36 -4.29
C GLY A 213 2.97 22.51 -2.91
N GLU A 214 2.24 21.49 -2.46
CA GLU A 214 1.60 21.45 -1.14
C GLU A 214 2.63 21.60 -0.01
N TRP A 215 3.73 20.85 -0.08
CA TRP A 215 4.77 20.85 0.94
C TRP A 215 5.53 22.17 0.99
N MET A 216 5.87 22.73 -0.18
CA MET A 216 6.51 24.05 -0.26
C MET A 216 5.64 25.14 0.37
N THR A 217 4.33 25.07 0.17
CA THR A 217 3.37 26.01 0.78
C THR A 217 3.36 25.89 2.30
N ILE A 218 3.45 24.67 2.83
CA ILE A 218 3.43 24.41 4.28
C ILE A 218 4.76 24.77 4.95
N THR A 219 5.91 24.47 4.33
CA THR A 219 7.23 24.80 4.88
C THR A 219 7.48 26.30 4.91
N GLU A 220 7.03 27.01 3.86
CA GLU A 220 7.19 28.46 3.75
C GLU A 220 6.02 29.23 4.39
N GLY A 221 4.85 28.62 4.57
CA GLY A 221 3.70 29.22 5.25
C GLY A 221 3.96 29.57 6.73
N VAL A 222 4.98 28.96 7.36
CA VAL A 222 5.49 29.36 8.68
C VAL A 222 6.21 30.73 8.62
N LYS A 223 6.68 31.16 7.45
CA LYS A 223 7.34 32.43 7.15
C LYS A 223 6.47 33.43 6.36
N GLY A 224 5.25 33.04 5.98
CA GLY A 224 4.39 33.75 5.03
C GLY A 224 4.66 33.34 3.58
N VAL A 225 3.60 33.24 2.77
CA VAL A 225 3.75 32.99 1.32
C VAL A 225 4.37 34.24 0.70
N ASN A 226 5.63 34.13 0.28
CA ASN A 226 6.40 35.25 -0.24
C ASN A 226 6.30 35.35 -1.77
N SER A 227 6.49 36.55 -2.33
CA SER A 227 6.44 36.79 -3.79
C SER A 227 7.43 35.92 -4.59
N ASN A 228 8.49 35.43 -3.95
CA ASN A 228 9.50 34.58 -4.57
C ASN A 228 9.11 33.09 -4.60
N THR A 229 8.21 32.64 -3.72
CA THR A 229 7.83 31.21 -3.62
C THR A 229 6.60 30.90 -4.47
N ILE A 230 5.74 31.88 -4.70
CA ILE A 230 4.51 31.75 -5.52
C ILE A 230 4.81 31.21 -6.93
N PRO A 231 5.81 31.72 -7.69
CA PRO A 231 6.11 31.20 -9.02
C PRO A 231 6.49 29.73 -9.02
N HIS A 232 7.27 29.29 -8.03
CA HIS A 232 7.69 27.89 -7.89
C HIS A 232 6.53 26.96 -7.52
N ILE A 233 5.64 27.39 -6.61
CA ILE A 233 4.43 26.64 -6.24
C ILE A 233 3.53 26.50 -7.48
N LEU A 234 3.29 27.60 -8.22
CA LEU A 234 2.51 27.57 -9.46
C LEU A 234 3.16 26.65 -10.51
N GLN A 235 4.48 26.66 -10.63
CA GLN A 235 5.21 25.76 -11.53
C GLN A 235 5.01 24.29 -11.16
N TYR A 236 5.05 23.94 -9.87
CA TYR A 236 4.79 22.57 -9.41
C TYR A 236 3.35 22.14 -9.70
N HIS A 237 2.36 23.00 -9.49
CA HIS A 237 0.97 22.68 -9.83
C HIS A 237 0.74 22.61 -11.35
N ALA A 238 1.32 23.52 -12.14
CA ALA A 238 1.22 23.50 -13.60
C ALA A 238 1.83 22.23 -14.21
N THR A 239 3.00 21.82 -13.72
CA THR A 239 3.64 20.56 -14.13
C THR A 239 2.81 19.35 -13.69
N ALA A 240 2.26 19.36 -12.48
CA ALA A 240 1.36 18.30 -12.02
C ALA A 240 0.14 18.15 -12.93
N THR A 241 -0.53 19.25 -13.32
CA THR A 241 -1.65 19.22 -14.26
C THR A 241 -1.23 18.69 -15.63
N LYS A 242 -0.10 19.17 -16.17
CA LYS A 242 0.44 18.69 -17.45
C LYS A 242 0.67 17.17 -17.46
N TYR A 243 1.19 16.60 -16.38
CA TYR A 243 1.40 15.15 -16.29
C TYR A 243 0.12 14.38 -15.96
N ALA A 244 -0.81 14.96 -15.20
CA ALA A 244 -2.12 14.36 -14.94
C ALA A 244 -2.96 14.25 -16.22
N ASP A 245 -2.98 15.30 -17.04
CA ASP A 245 -3.68 15.30 -18.35
C ASP A 245 -3.09 14.24 -19.28
N LYS A 246 -1.76 14.08 -19.29
CA LYS A 246 -1.07 13.00 -20.03
C LYS A 246 -1.41 11.62 -19.50
N SER A 247 -1.66 11.48 -18.20
CA SER A 247 -2.07 10.20 -17.59
C SER A 247 -3.55 9.87 -17.81
N TYR A 248 -4.40 10.85 -18.14
CA TYR A 248 -5.83 10.65 -18.37
C TYR A 248 -6.17 10.42 -19.85
N LYS A 249 -5.34 10.93 -20.77
CA LYS A 249 -5.49 10.77 -22.22
C LYS A 249 -4.97 9.45 -22.77
N VAL A 250 -4.50 8.55 -21.91
CA VAL A 250 -4.01 7.20 -22.22
C VAL A 250 -4.83 6.20 -21.43
#